data_AF-A0A6S6G253-F1
#
_entry.id   AF-A0A6S6G253-F1
#
_cell.length_a   1.000
_cell.length_b   1.000
_cell.length_c   1.000
_cell.angle_alpha   90.00
_cell.angle_beta   90.00
_cell.angle_gamma   90.00
#
_symmetry.space_group_name_H-M   'P 1'
#
loop_
_entity.id
_entity.type
_entity.pdbx_description
1 polymer ?
#
loop_
_entity_poly.entity_id
_entity_poly.type
_entity_poly.pdbx_seq_one_letter_code
_entity_poly.pdbx_strand_id
1 'polypeptide(L)'
;MTIRQPRWAFHAVPSASASGLWECDLATEQLIWSDGVYDLFGLPRGVAIDRAATLAQYVPESRIAMECHRVAAIRDKTGFTVDAQIRVDGAVRWIRIAAHVECIDGAAVRLRGAKYDVTLERSLIAA
;
A
#
# COMPACT_ATOMS: atom_id res chain seq x y z
N MET A 1 17.54 -14.54 25.01
CA MET A 1 16.27 -13.77 24.96
C MET A 1 16.23 -13.09 23.59
N THR A 2 15.71 -13.77 22.57
CA THR A 2 15.72 -13.25 21.19
C THR A 2 14.63 -12.19 21.08
N ILE A 3 15.02 -10.92 21.02
CA ILE A 3 14.11 -9.81 20.73
C ILE A 3 13.59 -10.05 19.32
N ARG A 4 12.38 -10.61 19.25
CA ARG A 4 11.63 -10.78 18.01
C ARG A 4 11.27 -9.38 17.54
N GLN A 5 12.10 -8.84 16.64
CA GLN A 5 11.82 -7.56 15.99
C GLN A 5 10.39 -7.62 15.44
N PRO A 6 9.57 -6.57 15.60
CA PRO A 6 8.30 -6.54 14.89
C PRO A 6 8.58 -6.63 13.39
N ARG A 7 7.73 -7.35 12.65
CA ARG A 7 7.86 -7.52 11.19
C ARG A 7 7.99 -6.18 10.41
N TRP A 8 7.65 -5.06 11.04
CA TRP A 8 7.58 -3.73 10.44
C TRP A 8 8.84 -2.85 10.52
N ALA A 9 10.05 -3.39 10.73
CA ALA A 9 11.27 -2.57 10.92
C ALA A 9 11.69 -1.71 9.70
N PHE A 10 10.97 -0.61 9.44
CA PHE A 10 11.30 0.44 8.48
C PHE A 10 11.04 1.81 9.11
N HIS A 11 11.97 2.75 8.92
CA HIS A 11 11.73 4.16 9.22
C HIS A 11 10.82 4.74 8.13
N ALA A 12 9.51 4.53 8.24
CA ALA A 12 8.56 5.42 7.58
C ALA A 12 8.63 6.77 8.30
N VAL A 13 8.88 7.86 7.57
CA VAL A 13 8.77 9.20 8.13
C VAL A 13 7.29 9.41 8.45
N PRO A 14 6.88 9.56 9.73
CA PRO A 14 5.49 9.78 10.06
C PRO A 14 5.10 11.19 9.60
N SER A 15 4.44 11.28 8.45
CA SER A 15 3.61 12.45 8.16
C SER A 15 2.31 12.30 8.95
N ALA A 16 1.79 13.39 9.51
CA ALA A 16 0.63 13.44 10.41
C ALA A 16 -0.72 13.02 9.77
N SER A 17 -0.70 12.47 8.56
CA SER A 17 -1.86 11.92 7.85
C SER A 17 -2.06 10.44 8.22
N ALA A 18 -3.32 9.99 8.30
CA ALA A 18 -3.66 8.59 8.52
C ALA A 18 -2.80 7.68 7.62
N SER A 19 -1.86 6.97 8.25
CA SER A 19 -0.84 6.18 7.57
C SER A 19 -0.94 4.73 8.02
N GLY A 20 -0.76 3.82 7.06
CA GLY A 20 -0.82 2.39 7.30
C GLY A 20 0.31 1.67 6.58
N LEU A 21 0.94 0.74 7.27
CA LEU A 21 1.92 -0.17 6.70
C LEU A 21 1.23 -1.37 6.03
N TRP A 22 1.83 -1.82 4.92
CA TRP A 22 1.37 -2.99 4.19
C TRP A 22 2.55 -3.80 3.65
N GLU A 23 2.32 -5.09 3.48
CA GLU A 23 3.20 -6.02 2.80
C GLU A 23 2.39 -6.88 1.82
N CYS A 24 3.04 -7.34 0.75
CA CYS A 24 2.53 -8.30 -0.21
C CYS A 24 3.62 -9.33 -0.47
N ASP A 25 3.35 -10.58 -0.11
CA ASP A 25 4.20 -11.70 -0.52
C ASP A 25 4.01 -11.96 -2.02
N LEU A 26 5.09 -12.00 -2.80
CA LEU A 26 5.00 -12.08 -4.26
C LEU A 26 4.75 -13.50 -4.78
N ALA A 27 5.04 -14.52 -3.97
CA ALA A 27 4.80 -15.90 -4.34
C ALA A 27 3.33 -16.29 -4.14
N THR A 28 2.73 -15.80 -3.05
CA THR A 28 1.36 -16.16 -2.64
C THR A 28 0.35 -15.04 -2.88
N GLU A 29 0.79 -13.85 -3.25
CA GLU A 29 -0.02 -12.63 -3.38
C GLU A 29 -0.79 -12.24 -2.09
N GLN A 30 -0.41 -12.81 -0.94
CA GLN A 30 -1.03 -12.52 0.33
C GLN A 30 -0.64 -11.13 0.84
N LEU A 31 -1.65 -10.41 1.33
CA LEU A 31 -1.50 -9.08 1.88
C LEU A 31 -1.50 -9.12 3.41
N ILE A 32 -0.58 -8.35 4.01
CA ILE A 32 -0.55 -8.11 5.45
C ILE A 32 -0.67 -6.62 5.66
N TRP A 33 -1.68 -6.21 6.40
CA TRP A 33 -1.97 -4.80 6.69
C TRP A 33 -1.90 -4.51 8.17
N SER A 34 -1.39 -3.33 8.48
CA SER A 34 -1.64 -2.69 9.76
C SER A 34 -3.07 -2.13 9.82
N ASP A 35 -3.54 -1.86 11.04
CA ASP A 35 -4.82 -1.19 11.32
C ASP A 35 -5.06 0.05 10.45
N GLY A 36 -4.03 0.88 10.23
CA GLY A 36 -4.15 2.09 9.42
C GLY A 36 -4.54 1.81 7.97
N VAL A 37 -4.14 0.68 7.38
CA VAL A 37 -4.57 0.34 6.01
C VAL A 37 -6.00 -0.17 5.99
N TYR A 38 -6.44 -0.91 7.01
CA TYR A 38 -7.86 -1.27 7.14
C TYR A 38 -8.73 0.00 7.23
N ASP A 39 -8.34 0.96 8.06
CA ASP A 39 -9.04 2.24 8.23
C ASP A 39 -9.07 3.05 6.92
N LEU A 40 -7.98 3.04 6.15
CA LEU A 40 -7.90 3.69 4.83
C LEU A 40 -8.88 3.09 3.82
N PHE A 41 -9.13 1.79 3.88
CA PHE A 41 -10.03 1.06 2.97
C PHE A 41 -11.45 0.91 3.54
N GLY A 42 -11.74 1.46 4.72
CA GLY A 42 -13.05 1.34 5.38
C GLY A 42 -13.41 -0.11 5.74
N LEU A 43 -12.41 -0.97 5.93
CA LEU A 43 -12.63 -2.38 6.26
C LEU A 43 -12.53 -2.61 7.76
N PRO A 44 -13.32 -3.55 8.33
CA PRO A 44 -13.11 -3.98 9.70
C PRO A 44 -11.70 -4.54 9.90
N ARG A 45 -11.01 -4.06 10.94
CA ARG A 45 -9.65 -4.51 11.26
C ARG A 45 -9.61 -6.01 11.51
N GLY A 46 -8.62 -6.68 10.94
CA GLY A 46 -8.43 -8.13 11.10
C GLY A 46 -9.34 -9.01 10.24
N VAL A 47 -10.19 -8.42 9.38
CA VAL A 47 -10.90 -9.21 8.36
C VAL A 47 -9.88 -9.83 7.39
N ALA A 48 -10.17 -11.03 6.90
CA ALA A 48 -9.33 -11.68 5.89
C ALA A 48 -9.24 -10.78 4.64
N ILE A 49 -8.02 -10.51 4.18
CA ILE A 49 -7.77 -9.66 3.02
C ILE A 49 -7.71 -10.52 1.78
N ASP A 50 -8.63 -10.29 0.86
CA ASP A 50 -8.50 -10.75 -0.52
C ASP A 50 -7.91 -9.65 -1.39
N ARG A 51 -6.83 -9.97 -2.11
CA ARG A 51 -6.13 -9.01 -2.96
C ARG A 51 -7.01 -8.56 -4.12
N ALA A 52 -7.76 -9.47 -4.76
CA ALA A 52 -8.60 -9.11 -5.91
C ALA A 52 -9.74 -8.17 -5.49
N ALA A 53 -10.40 -8.43 -4.35
CA ALA A 53 -11.42 -7.59 -3.75
C ALA A 53 -10.86 -6.23 -3.35
N THR A 54 -9.65 -6.18 -2.79
CA THR A 54 -8.96 -4.91 -2.51
C THR A 54 -8.73 -4.10 -3.79
N LEU A 55 -8.23 -4.75 -4.85
CA LEU A 55 -7.97 -4.08 -6.13
C LEU A 55 -9.26 -3.57 -6.79
N ALA A 56 -10.42 -4.16 -6.48
CA ALA A 56 -11.71 -3.69 -6.96
C ALA A 56 -12.15 -2.35 -6.31
N GLN A 57 -11.59 -1.98 -5.15
CA GLN A 57 -11.87 -0.67 -4.54
C GLN A 57 -11.14 0.48 -5.25
N TYR A 58 -10.08 0.20 -6.02
CA TYR A 58 -9.39 1.23 -6.78
C TYR A 58 -10.26 1.72 -7.94
N VAL A 59 -10.25 3.04 -8.17
CA VAL A 59 -10.79 3.61 -9.40
C VAL A 59 -10.02 3.02 -10.60
N PRO A 60 -10.67 2.68 -11.74
CA PRO A 60 -10.04 1.91 -12.82
C PRO A 60 -8.70 2.47 -13.31
N GLU A 61 -8.60 3.79 -13.54
CA GLU A 61 -7.36 4.44 -13.98
C GLU A 61 -6.25 4.34 -12.92
N SER A 62 -6.61 4.56 -11.66
CA SER A 62 -5.67 4.42 -10.54
C SER A 62 -5.19 2.98 -10.34
N ARG A 63 -6.08 1.99 -10.56
CA ARG A 63 -5.72 0.57 -10.53
C ARG A 63 -4.68 0.25 -11.59
N ILE A 64 -4.93 0.69 -12.83
CA ILE A 64 -4.02 0.45 -13.96
C ILE A 64 -2.67 1.08 -13.68
N ALA A 65 -2.62 2.36 -13.28
CA ALA A 65 -1.38 3.05 -12.98
C ALA A 65 -0.59 2.35 -11.86
N MET A 66 -1.25 1.98 -10.77
CA MET A 66 -0.61 1.29 -9.64
C MET A 66 -0.06 -0.09 -10.06
N GLU A 67 -0.82 -0.89 -10.83
CA GLU A 67 -0.34 -2.19 -11.32
C GLU A 67 0.84 -2.04 -12.30
N CYS A 68 0.85 -1.02 -13.17
CA CYS A 68 2.00 -0.72 -14.02
C CYS A 68 3.26 -0.43 -13.19
N HIS A 69 3.16 0.41 -12.16
CA HIS A 69 4.26 0.68 -11.24
C HIS A 69 4.70 -0.57 -10.47
N ARG A 70 3.75 -1.40 -10.02
CA ARG A 70 4.03 -2.67 -9.36
C ARG A 70 4.85 -3.60 -10.27
N VAL A 71 4.42 -3.81 -11.51
CA VAL A 71 5.12 -4.70 -12.46
C VAL A 71 6.54 -4.19 -12.74
N ALA A 72 6.69 -2.88 -13.00
CA ALA A 72 8.00 -2.28 -13.21
C ALA A 72 8.92 -2.44 -11.99
N ALA A 73 8.42 -2.15 -10.80
CA ALA A 73 9.18 -2.26 -9.56
C ALA A 73 9.66 -3.68 -9.29
N ILE A 74 8.80 -4.70 -9.48
CA ILE A 74 9.18 -6.10 -9.30
C ILE A 74 10.25 -6.52 -10.31
N ARG A 75 10.07 -6.16 -11.59
CA ARG A 75 11.02 -6.47 -12.67
C ARG A 75 12.38 -5.83 -12.40
N ASP A 76 12.39 -4.55 -12.05
CA ASP A 76 13.60 -3.73 -11.94
C ASP A 76 14.20 -3.79 -10.52
N LYS A 77 13.50 -4.43 -9.57
CA LYS A 77 13.88 -4.57 -8.15
C LYS A 77 14.05 -3.20 -7.48
N THR A 78 13.15 -2.28 -7.79
CA THR A 78 13.14 -0.90 -7.29
C THR A 78 11.91 -0.62 -6.45
N GLY A 79 11.84 0.56 -5.84
CA GLY A 79 10.63 1.07 -5.19
C GLY A 79 9.83 2.00 -6.10
N PHE A 80 8.62 2.35 -5.67
CA PHE A 80 7.82 3.39 -6.32
C PHE A 80 7.00 4.18 -5.30
N THR A 81 6.61 5.39 -5.70
CA THR A 81 5.57 6.16 -5.03
C THR A 81 4.54 6.59 -6.06
N VAL A 82 3.26 6.33 -5.81
CA VAL A 82 2.16 6.71 -6.71
C VAL A 82 0.95 7.15 -5.91
N ASP A 83 0.28 8.19 -6.37
CA ASP A 83 -1.01 8.62 -5.85
C ASP A 83 -2.13 7.91 -6.62
N ALA A 84 -3.09 7.38 -5.89
CA ALA A 84 -4.18 6.56 -6.43
C ALA A 84 -5.50 6.91 -5.75
N GLN A 85 -6.59 6.75 -6.47
CA GLN A 85 -7.94 6.91 -5.95
C GLN A 85 -8.56 5.56 -5.61
N ILE A 86 -9.18 5.49 -4.44
CA ILE A 86 -10.00 4.36 -3.99
C ILE A 86 -11.43 4.82 -3.69
N ARG A 87 -12.39 3.90 -3.80
CA ARG A 87 -13.77 4.10 -3.40
C ARG A 87 -14.01 3.45 -2.05
N VAL A 88 -14.42 4.24 -1.07
CA VAL A 88 -14.72 3.80 0.29
C VAL A 88 -16.06 4.40 0.69
N ASP A 89 -17.02 3.57 1.09
CA ASP A 89 -18.37 3.99 1.50
C ASP A 89 -19.08 4.93 0.52
N GLY A 90 -18.86 4.72 -0.79
CA GLY A 90 -19.43 5.53 -1.86
C GLY A 90 -18.71 6.84 -2.17
N ALA A 91 -17.68 7.21 -1.39
CA ALA A 91 -16.84 8.39 -1.62
C ALA A 91 -15.50 8.00 -2.26
N VAL A 92 -14.89 8.95 -2.98
CA VAL A 92 -13.53 8.80 -3.52
C VAL A 92 -12.53 9.40 -2.53
N ARG A 93 -11.52 8.61 -2.15
CA ARG A 93 -10.38 9.02 -1.31
C ARG A 93 -9.10 8.96 -2.13
N TRP A 94 -8.22 9.95 -1.97
CA TRP A 94 -6.87 9.88 -2.53
C TRP A 94 -5.93 9.24 -1.51
N ILE A 95 -5.18 8.24 -1.96
CA ILE A 95 -4.12 7.61 -1.18
C ILE A 95 -2.79 7.73 -1.91
N ARG A 96 -1.71 7.93 -1.16
CA ARG A 96 -0.34 7.78 -1.66
C ARG A 96 0.19 6.41 -1.26
N ILE A 97 0.72 5.67 -2.21
CA ILE A 97 1.29 4.34 -2.01
C ILE A 97 2.79 4.46 -2.20
N ALA A 98 3.55 4.23 -1.12
CA ALA A 98 4.99 4.07 -1.18
C ALA A 98 5.33 2.58 -1.03
N ALA A 99 6.15 2.05 -1.93
CA ALA A 99 6.53 0.65 -1.97
C ALA A 99 8.04 0.48 -2.17
N HIS A 100 8.59 -0.56 -1.56
CA HIS A 100 9.93 -1.06 -1.76
C HIS A 100 9.88 -2.57 -2.04
N VAL A 101 10.72 -3.03 -2.97
CA VAL A 101 10.89 -4.46 -3.28
C VAL A 101 12.00 -5.05 -2.42
N GLU A 102 11.64 -6.03 -1.60
CA GLU A 102 12.61 -6.86 -0.89
C GLU A 102 13.06 -8.01 -1.79
N CYS A 103 14.37 -8.21 -1.86
CA CYS A 103 14.99 -9.29 -2.63
C CYS A 103 15.73 -10.27 -1.72
N ILE A 104 15.68 -11.56 -2.05
CA ILE A 104 16.50 -12.63 -1.46
C ILE A 104 17.26 -13.29 -2.61
N ASP A 105 18.57 -13.42 -2.49
CA ASP A 105 19.46 -14.00 -3.51
C ASP A 105 19.24 -13.38 -4.91
N GLY A 106 18.95 -12.07 -4.94
CA GLY A 106 18.69 -11.33 -6.15
C GLY A 106 17.30 -11.54 -6.76
N ALA A 107 16.43 -12.37 -6.19
CA ALA A 107 15.03 -12.52 -6.61
C ALA A 107 14.10 -11.63 -5.79
N ALA A 108 13.16 -10.94 -6.44
CA ALA A 108 12.13 -10.16 -5.74
C ALA A 108 11.16 -11.11 -5.02
N VAL A 109 11.00 -10.97 -3.70
CA VAL A 109 10.18 -11.87 -2.88
C VAL A 109 9.00 -11.18 -2.21
N ARG A 110 9.09 -9.87 -1.95
CA ARG A 110 8.06 -9.14 -1.22
C ARG A 110 8.01 -7.68 -1.65
N LEU A 111 6.80 -7.14 -1.75
CA LEU A 111 6.56 -5.70 -1.74
C LEU A 111 6.15 -5.28 -0.34
N ARG A 112 6.65 -4.14 0.11
CA ARG A 112 6.20 -3.55 1.38
C ARG A 112 6.32 -2.05 1.36
N GLY A 113 5.58 -1.39 2.23
CA GLY A 113 5.74 0.03 2.45
C GLY A 113 4.57 0.62 3.20
N ALA A 114 4.18 1.82 2.81
CA ALA A 114 3.17 2.61 3.49
C ALA A 114 2.10 3.11 2.52
N LYS A 115 0.91 3.34 3.06
CA LYS A 115 -0.17 4.08 2.42
C LYS A 115 -0.51 5.27 3.29
N TYR A 116 -0.81 6.40 2.67
CA TYR A 116 -1.17 7.64 3.35
C TYR A 116 -2.46 8.17 2.75
N ASP A 117 -3.38 8.70 3.57
CA ASP A 117 -4.45 9.57 3.05
C ASP A 117 -3.84 10.90 2.62
N VAL A 118 -4.02 11.24 1.34
CA VAL A 118 -3.56 12.52 0.76
C VAL A 118 -4.72 13.31 0.15
N THR A 119 -5.96 13.00 0.56
CA THR A 119 -7.16 13.68 0.06
C THR A 119 -7.10 15.19 0.30
N LEU A 120 -6.75 15.62 1.52
CA LEU A 120 -6.61 17.04 1.84
C LEU A 120 -5.49 17.72 1.03
N GLU A 121 -4.32 17.09 0.93
CA GLU A 121 -3.18 17.60 0.14
C GLU A 121 -3.60 17.82 -1.32
N ARG A 122 -4.29 16.84 -1.92
CA ARG A 122 -4.75 16.91 -3.31
C ARG A 122 -5.84 17.95 -3.53
N SER A 123 -6.75 18.14 -2.58
CA SER A 123 -7.78 19.18 -2.65
C SER A 123 -7.22 20.61 -2.60
N LEU A 124 -6.14 20.83 -1.87
CA LEU A 124 -5.49 22.16 -1.76
C LEU A 124 -4.72 22.56 -3.02
N ILE A 125 -4.18 21.59 -3.77
CA ILE A 125 -3.45 21.84 -5.03
C ILE A 125 -4.40 22.06 -6.21
N ALA A 126 -5.63 21.53 -6.12
CA ALA A 126 -6.65 21.65 -7.16
C ALA A 126 -7.52 22.92 -7.04
N ALA A 127 -7.31 23.75 -6.00
CA ALA A 127 -8.00 25.02 -5.77
C ALA A 127 -7.13 26.20 -6.23
#